data_AF-A0A0V0GM60-F1
#
_entry.id   AF-A0A0V0GM60-F1
#
_cell.length_a   1.000
_cell.length_b   1.000
_cell.length_c   1.000
_cell.angle_alpha   90.00
_cell.angle_beta   90.00
_cell.angle_gamma   90.00
#
_symmetry.space_group_name_H-M   'P 1'
#
loop_
_entity.id
_entity.type
_entity.pdbx_description
1 polymer ?
#
loop_
_entity_poly.entity_id
_entity_poly.type
_entity_poly.pdbx_seq_one_letter_code
_entity_poly.pdbx_strand_id
1 'polypeptide(L)'
;MKSIICANCYKPFQRLPKQFAIANGLTNKKCGLIVRDERQRSWNLRLVAHDSRVRVYGEWSIFCVVNNLMEGDYMTFEVVANGE
;
A
#
# COMPACT_ATOMS: atom_id res chain seq x y z
N MET A 1 -12.15 -5.64 -3.21
CA MET A 1 -11.04 -5.19 -4.09
C MET A 1 -11.24 -3.73 -4.50
N LYS A 2 -10.25 -2.85 -4.30
CA LYS A 2 -10.26 -1.49 -4.88
C LYS A 2 -8.96 -1.23 -5.63
N SER A 3 -9.07 -0.69 -6.84
CA SER A 3 -7.91 -0.30 -7.64
C SER A 3 -7.34 1.03 -7.15
N ILE A 4 -6.02 1.08 -7.04
CA ILE A 4 -5.21 2.22 -6.61
C ILE A 4 -4.19 2.46 -7.71
N ILE A 5 -3.98 3.72 -8.07
CA ILE A 5 -2.95 4.12 -9.02
C ILE A 5 -1.58 4.08 -8.32
N CYS A 6 -0.57 3.43 -8.91
CA CYS A 6 0.83 3.69 -8.53
C CYS A 6 1.13 5.14 -8.88
N ALA A 7 1.16 6.02 -7.88
CA ALA A 7 1.47 7.42 -8.08
C ALA A 7 2.94 7.73 -7.74
N ASN A 8 3.68 6.71 -7.27
CA ASN A 8 4.93 6.92 -6.55
C ASN A 8 5.86 5.69 -6.68
N CYS A 9 6.08 5.21 -7.90
CA CYS A 9 6.90 4.03 -8.14
C CYS A 9 8.42 4.29 -7.88
N TYR A 10 8.87 5.56 -7.96
CA TYR A 10 10.25 5.98 -7.65
C TYR A 10 10.43 6.63 -6.27
N LYS A 11 9.33 6.85 -5.52
CA LYS A 11 9.39 7.46 -4.18
C LYS A 11 9.45 6.36 -3.12
N PRO A 12 9.96 6.66 -1.91
CA PRO A 12 10.03 5.67 -0.84
C PRO A 12 8.66 5.32 -0.22
N PHE A 13 7.56 5.89 -0.75
CA PHE A 13 6.22 5.65 -0.21
C PHE A 13 5.11 5.81 -1.25
N GLN A 14 3.99 5.13 -1.02
CA GLN A 14 2.73 5.32 -1.75
C GLN A 14 1.65 5.88 -0.82
N ARG A 15 0.80 6.76 -1.36
CA ARG A 15 -0.38 7.26 -0.63
C ARG A 15 -1.57 6.39 -0.97
N LEU A 16 -2.30 5.93 0.05
CA LEU A 16 -3.57 5.26 -0.16
C LEU A 16 -4.67 6.30 -0.36
N PRO A 17 -5.67 6.04 -1.23
CA PRO A 17 -6.85 6.89 -1.35
C PRO A 17 -7.54 7.03 0.00
N LYS A 18 -7.93 8.25 0.37
CA LYS A 18 -8.55 8.54 1.69
C LYS A 18 -9.78 7.67 1.95
N GLN A 19 -10.66 7.52 0.96
CA GLN A 19 -11.86 6.69 1.09
C GLN A 19 -11.54 5.19 1.25
N PHE A 20 -10.47 4.70 0.63
CA PHE A 20 -10.00 3.32 0.84
C PHE A 20 -9.50 3.15 2.29
N ALA A 21 -8.69 4.09 2.76
CA ALA A 21 -8.17 4.05 4.12
C ALA A 21 -9.29 4.08 5.18
N ILE A 22 -10.29 4.95 5.02
CA ILE A 22 -11.44 5.03 5.93
C ILE A 22 -12.24 3.72 5.92
N ALA A 23 -12.59 3.22 4.73
CA ALA A 23 -13.39 2.01 4.58
C ALA A 23 -12.74 0.75 5.19
N ASN A 24 -11.40 0.74 5.31
CA ASN A 24 -10.64 -0.37 5.88
C ASN A 24 -10.07 -0.07 7.28
N GLY A 25 -10.46 1.04 7.92
CA GLY A 25 -10.01 1.38 9.27
C GLY A 25 -8.50 1.65 9.40
N LEU A 26 -7.87 2.17 8.36
CA LEU A 26 -6.42 2.39 8.30
C LEU A 26 -5.98 3.79 8.76
N THR A 27 -6.93 4.68 9.08
CA THR A 27 -6.70 6.13 9.28
C THR A 27 -6.04 6.53 10.59
N ASN A 28 -5.85 5.61 11.53
CA ASN A 28 -5.16 5.89 12.81
C ASN A 28 -4.16 4.77 13.16
N LYS A 29 -3.59 4.12 12.13
CA LYS A 29 -2.69 2.98 12.32
C LYS A 29 -1.25 3.37 12.00
N LYS A 30 -0.32 2.90 12.83
CA LYS A 30 1.12 2.86 12.56
C LYS A 30 1.61 1.44 12.86
N CYS A 31 1.71 0.61 11.83
CA CYS A 31 1.99 -0.81 12.00
C CYS A 31 2.79 -1.39 10.83
N GLY A 32 3.27 -2.63 11.01
CA GLY A 32 3.72 -3.44 9.88
C GLY A 32 2.55 -3.73 8.94
N LEU A 33 2.86 -3.80 7.64
CA LEU A 33 1.93 -4.16 6.59
C LEU A 33 2.59 -5.25 5.75
N ILE A 34 1.98 -6.42 5.72
CA ILE A 34 2.41 -7.49 4.81
C ILE A 34 1.55 -7.41 3.56
N VAL A 35 2.17 -7.15 2.42
CA VAL A 35 1.50 -7.25 1.12
C VAL A 35 1.91 -8.55 0.47
N ARG A 36 0.92 -9.35 0.06
CA ARG A 36 1.16 -10.54 -0.75
C ARG A 36 0.85 -10.21 -2.21
N ASP A 37 1.81 -10.45 -3.10
CA ASP A 37 1.58 -10.28 -4.53
C ASP A 37 0.97 -11.54 -5.18
N GLU A 38 0.60 -11.42 -6.45
CA GLU A 38 -0.01 -12.52 -7.23
C GLU A 38 0.91 -13.73 -7.36
N ARG A 39 2.23 -13.52 -7.26
CA ARG A 39 3.26 -14.57 -7.29
C ARG A 39 3.50 -15.17 -5.89
N GLN A 40 2.61 -14.91 -4.94
CA GLN A 40 2.65 -15.35 -3.54
C GLN A 40 3.88 -14.85 -2.74
N ARG A 41 4.59 -13.83 -3.23
CA ARG A 41 5.70 -13.23 -2.49
C ARG A 41 5.14 -12.28 -1.44
N SER A 42 5.78 -12.28 -0.28
CA SER A 42 5.39 -11.41 0.84
C SER A 42 6.37 -10.24 0.94
N TRP A 43 5.81 -9.04 1.04
CA TRP A 43 6.52 -7.78 1.12
C TRP A 43 6.29 -7.14 2.47
N ASN A 44 7.38 -6.86 3.19
CA ASN A 44 7.32 -6.27 4.53
C ASN A 44 7.35 -4.74 4.43
N LEU A 45 6.16 -4.17 4.38
CA LEU A 45 5.95 -2.74 4.31
C LEU A 45 5.53 -2.18 5.67
N ARG A 46 5.42 -0.85 5.75
CA ARG A 46 4.93 -0.17 6.94
C ARG A 46 3.80 0.76 6.57
N LEU A 47 2.71 0.70 7.30
CA LEU A 47 1.59 1.60 7.17
C LEU A 47 1.70 2.69 8.23
N VAL A 48 1.63 3.95 7.79
CA VAL A 48 1.67 5.11 8.68
C VAL A 48 0.54 6.05 8.30
N ALA A 49 -0.41 6.23 9.20
CA ALA A 49 -1.40 7.28 9.14
C ALA A 49 -0.85 8.58 9.74
N HIS A 50 -1.01 9.69 9.02
CA HIS A 50 -0.74 11.04 9.51
C HIS A 50 -1.90 11.95 9.09
N ASP A 51 -2.56 12.56 10.06
CA ASP A 51 -3.81 13.32 9.93
C ASP A 51 -4.92 12.51 9.23
N SER A 52 -5.16 12.79 7.94
CA SER A 52 -6.14 12.16 7.06
C SER A 52 -5.50 11.38 5.92
N ARG A 53 -4.17 11.19 5.94
CA ARG A 53 -3.41 10.56 4.87
C ARG A 53 -2.77 9.28 5.37
N VAL A 54 -3.01 8.18 4.67
CA VAL A 54 -2.34 6.90 4.94
C VAL A 54 -1.27 6.69 3.89
N ARG A 55 -0.06 6.40 4.37
CA ARG A 55 1.10 6.16 3.52
C ARG A 55 1.67 4.77 3.80
N VAL A 56 2.08 4.11 2.73
CA VAL A 56 2.79 2.83 2.75
C VAL A 56 4.25 3.11 2.47
N TYR A 57 5.13 2.70 3.38
CA TYR A 57 6.58 2.90 3.36
C TYR A 57 7.33 1.57 3.35
N GLY A 58 8.66 1.65 3.19
CA GLY A 58 9.57 0.52 3.29
C GLY A 58 10.05 0.12 1.91
N GLU A 59 9.89 -1.15 1.57
CA GLU A 59 10.28 -1.73 0.29
C GLU A 59 9.35 -1.35 -0.87
N TRP A 60 8.65 -0.22 -0.78
CA TRP A 60 7.65 0.18 -1.78
C TRP A 60 8.25 0.34 -3.18
N SER A 61 9.40 1.01 -3.29
CA SER A 61 10.08 1.19 -4.58
C SER A 61 10.56 -0.15 -5.16
N ILE A 62 11.06 -1.05 -4.30
CA ILE A 62 11.50 -2.40 -4.70
C ILE A 62 10.29 -3.22 -5.16
N PHE A 63 9.19 -3.16 -4.42
CA PHE A 63 7.92 -3.77 -4.80
C PHE A 63 7.47 -3.30 -6.20
N CYS A 64 7.57 -2.00 -6.48
CA CYS A 64 7.22 -1.46 -7.80
C CYS A 64 8.12 -2.02 -8.90
N VAL A 65 9.45 -1.96 -8.71
CA VAL A 65 10.43 -2.46 -9.69
C VAL A 65 10.22 -3.95 -9.97
N VAL A 66 10.07 -4.76 -8.92
CA VAL A 66 9.99 -6.23 -9.04
C VAL A 66 8.63 -6.69 -9.61
N ASN A 67 7.59 -5.87 -9.52
CA ASN A 67 6.29 -6.10 -10.15
C ASN A 67 6.11 -5.32 -11.46
N ASN A 68 7.18 -4.69 -11.98
CA ASN A 68 7.17 -3.89 -13.20
C ASN A 68 6.09 -2.79 -13.22
N LEU A 69 5.81 -2.19 -12.06
CA LEU A 69 4.84 -1.12 -11.92
C LEU A 69 5.50 0.22 -12.27
N MET A 70 4.82 0.99 -13.12
CA MET A 70 5.17 2.36 -13.48
C MET A 70 4.18 3.36 -12.88
N GLU A 71 4.59 4.62 -12.81
CA GLU A 71 3.67 5.68 -12.40
C GLU A 71 2.51 5.79 -13.40
N GLY A 72 1.28 5.76 -12.90
CA GLY A 72 0.07 5.70 -13.72
C GLY A 72 -0.54 4.31 -13.83
N ASP A 73 0.22 3.24 -13.52
CA ASP A 73 -0.33 1.88 -13.53
C ASP A 73 -1.35 1.69 -12.41
N TYR A 74 -2.32 0.82 -12.67
CA TYR A 74 -3.33 0.42 -11.70
C TYR A 74 -2.91 -0.86 -11.01
N MET A 75 -3.04 -0.90 -9.69
CA MET A 75 -2.93 -2.11 -8.89
C MET A 75 -4.14 -2.26 -7.98
N THR A 76 -4.52 -3.48 -7.66
CA THR A 76 -5.67 -3.74 -6.80
C THR A 76 -5.20 -4.25 -5.46
N PHE A 77 -5.67 -3.62 -4.38
CA PHE A 77 -5.45 -4.13 -3.04
C PHE A 77 -6.73 -4.74 -2.48
N GLU A 78 -6.52 -5.83 -1.75
CA GLU A 78 -7.51 -6.47 -0.90
C GLU A 78 -6.94 -6.56 0.52
N VAL A 79 -7.76 -6.16 1.49
CA VAL A 79 -7.41 -6.29 2.91
C VAL A 79 -7.92 -7.66 3.36
N VAL A 80 -7.00 -8.62 3.48
CA VAL A 80 -7.31 -10.01 3.87
C VAL A 80 -7.29 -10.23 5.37
N ALA A 81 -6.60 -9.38 6.11
CA ALA A 81 -6.56 -9.39 7.56
C ALA A 81 -6.31 -7.96 8.06
N ASN A 82 -7.04 -7.56 9.09
CA ASN A 82 -6.80 -6.32 9.79
C ASN A 82 -6.38 -6.73 11.20
N GLY A 83 -5.07 -6.75 11.47
CA GLY A 83 -4.56 -7.16 12.78
C GLY A 83 -5.33 -6.45 13.90
N GLU A 84 -5.88 -7.24 14.80
CA GLU A 84 -6.55 -6.83 16.04
C GLU A 84 -5.57 -6.13 16.99
#